data_AF-A0A258Q2M1-F1
#
_entry.id   AF-A0A258Q2M1-F1
#
_cell.length_a   1.000
_cell.length_b   1.000
_cell.length_c   1.000
_cell.angle_alpha   90.00
_cell.angle_beta   90.00
_cell.angle_gamma   90.00
#
_symmetry.space_group_name_H-M   'P 1'
#
loop_
_entity.id
_entity.type
_entity.pdbx_description
1 polymer ?
#
loop_
_entity_poly.entity_id
_entity_poly.type
_entity_poly.pdbx_seq_one_letter_code
_entity_poly.pdbx_strand_id
1 'polypeptide(L)'
;MNHSKLAGRSPLYDPEMPDASAVMASLLSVTTIYAGKPSLELAKLALSLAETLTAPEYAESDLICSVSKRIHMQWRFVVQDYEHLQISATLADMH
;
A
#
# COMPACT_ATOMS: atom_id res chain seq x y z
N MET A 1 -29.35 1.82 32.47
CA MET A 1 -29.05 1.37 31.10
C MET A 1 -29.49 2.45 30.13
N ASN A 2 -28.56 3.14 29.49
CA ASN A 2 -28.42 3.11 28.02
C ASN A 2 -27.24 3.99 27.60
N HIS A 3 -26.49 3.44 26.66
CA HIS A 3 -25.11 3.76 26.34
C HIS A 3 -24.97 5.10 25.62
N SER A 4 -24.05 5.92 26.13
CA SER A 4 -23.39 7.00 25.40
C SER A 4 -22.58 6.43 24.23
N LYS A 5 -22.89 6.85 23.00
CA LYS A 5 -21.97 7.11 21.85
C LYS A 5 -22.75 6.96 20.55
N LEU A 6 -22.86 8.04 19.79
CA LEU A 6 -22.78 8.06 18.32
C LEU A 6 -22.49 9.51 17.91
N ALA A 7 -21.37 10.02 18.41
CA ALA A 7 -20.68 11.09 17.71
C ALA A 7 -19.90 10.40 16.59
N GLY A 8 -20.11 10.81 15.34
CA GLY A 8 -19.21 10.49 14.24
C GLY A 8 -19.85 9.74 13.08
N ARG A 9 -20.12 10.47 12.00
CA ARG A 9 -19.79 10.05 10.63
C ARG A 9 -19.67 11.32 9.79
N SER A 10 -18.48 11.52 9.22
CA SER A 10 -18.15 12.61 8.31
C SER A 10 -19.01 12.51 7.04
N PRO A 11 -19.36 13.62 6.35
CA PRO A 11 -20.09 13.61 5.08
C PRO A 11 -19.36 12.93 3.90
N LEU A 12 -18.13 12.43 4.10
CA LEU A 12 -17.32 11.71 3.12
C LEU A 12 -17.42 10.17 3.25
N TYR A 13 -18.37 9.64 4.03
CA TYR A 13 -18.54 8.19 4.16
C TYR A 13 -19.11 7.58 2.88
N ASP A 14 -18.24 6.95 2.09
CA ASP A 14 -18.61 6.07 0.98
C ASP A 14 -18.63 4.61 1.46
N PRO A 15 -19.80 3.94 1.51
CA PRO A 15 -19.91 2.55 1.96
C PRO A 15 -19.24 1.53 1.03
N GLU A 16 -18.91 1.91 -0.21
CA GLU A 16 -18.18 1.06 -1.16
C GLU A 16 -16.66 1.23 -1.03
N MET A 17 -16.19 2.20 -0.25
CA MET A 17 -14.77 2.39 -0.01
C MET A 17 -14.24 1.28 0.92
N PRO A 18 -13.19 0.53 0.52
CA PRO A 18 -12.61 -0.49 1.38
C PRO A 18 -12.06 0.18 2.65
N ASP A 19 -12.25 -0.43 3.82
CA ASP A 19 -11.64 0.05 5.05
C ASP A 19 -10.11 -0.23 5.09
N ALA A 20 -9.41 0.37 6.06
CA ALA A 20 -7.95 0.18 6.17
C ALA A 20 -7.57 -1.29 6.36
N SER A 21 -8.42 -2.08 7.03
CA SER A 21 -8.21 -3.51 7.22
C SER A 21 -8.28 -4.29 5.91
N ALA A 22 -9.25 -3.98 5.05
CA ALA A 22 -9.39 -4.58 3.73
C ALA A 22 -8.18 -4.26 2.84
N VAL A 23 -7.73 -3.00 2.82
CA VAL A 23 -6.54 -2.61 2.05
C VAL A 23 -5.27 -3.28 2.58
N MET A 24 -5.11 -3.38 3.91
CA MET A 24 -4.00 -4.13 4.53
C MET A 24 -4.03 -5.62 4.18
N ALA A 25 -5.20 -6.25 4.17
CA ALA A 25 -5.35 -7.66 3.79
C ALA A 25 -4.98 -7.89 2.30
N SER A 26 -5.41 -6.98 1.41
CA SER A 26 -5.00 -7.00 0.00
C SER A 26 -3.48 -6.87 -0.14
N LEU A 27 -2.87 -5.92 0.58
CA LEU A 27 -1.42 -5.73 0.58
C LEU A 27 -0.68 -6.99 1.07
N LEU A 28 -1.15 -7.61 2.15
CA LEU A 28 -0.57 -8.84 2.69
C LEU A 28 -0.62 -9.99 1.68
N SER A 29 -1.75 -10.13 0.99
CA SER A 29 -1.92 -11.13 -0.07
C SER A 29 -0.93 -10.93 -1.21
N VAL A 30 -0.84 -9.70 -1.75
CA VAL A 30 0.12 -9.35 -2.82
C VAL A 30 1.56 -9.58 -2.37
N THR A 31 1.90 -9.18 -1.15
CA THR A 31 3.24 -9.38 -0.57
C THR A 31 3.60 -10.86 -0.46
N THR A 32 2.64 -11.69 -0.04
CA THR A 32 2.82 -13.15 0.06
C THR A 32 3.08 -13.78 -1.30
N ILE A 33 2.31 -13.37 -2.32
CA ILE A 33 2.50 -13.84 -3.70
C ILE A 33 3.85 -13.37 -4.24
N TYR A 34 4.22 -12.12 -3.99
CA TYR A 34 5.51 -11.55 -4.38
C TYR A 34 6.68 -12.35 -3.80
N ALA A 35 6.61 -12.76 -2.52
CA ALA A 35 7.66 -13.55 -1.88
C ALA A 35 7.90 -14.90 -2.57
N GLY A 36 6.86 -15.52 -3.15
CA GLY A 36 6.97 -16.77 -3.91
C GLY A 36 7.36 -16.57 -5.37
N LYS A 37 6.93 -15.46 -5.99
CA LYS A 37 7.20 -15.14 -7.40
C LYS A 37 7.39 -13.63 -7.59
N PRO A 38 8.59 -13.10 -7.34
CA PRO A 38 8.86 -11.67 -7.46
C PRO A 38 8.63 -11.18 -8.90
N SER A 39 7.93 -10.05 -9.04
CA SER A 39 7.77 -9.36 -10.33
C SER A 39 7.56 -7.86 -10.13
N LEU A 40 7.94 -7.07 -11.14
CA LEU A 40 7.72 -5.62 -11.12
C LEU A 40 6.23 -5.27 -10.98
N GLU A 41 5.35 -5.99 -11.66
CA GLU A 41 3.91 -5.72 -11.62
C GLU A 41 3.33 -5.95 -10.22
N LEU A 42 3.78 -7.01 -9.52
CA LEU A 42 3.40 -7.23 -8.13
C LEU A 42 3.98 -6.17 -7.19
N ALA A 43 5.22 -5.72 -7.43
CA ALA A 43 5.83 -4.64 -6.65
C ALA A 43 5.09 -3.29 -6.83
N LYS A 44 4.68 -2.96 -8.06
CA LYS A 44 3.86 -1.77 -8.36
C LYS A 44 2.48 -1.86 -7.72
N LEU A 45 1.84 -3.03 -7.77
CA LEU A 45 0.55 -3.23 -7.11
C LEU A 45 0.65 -3.07 -5.59
N ALA A 46 1.68 -3.64 -4.97
CA ALA A 46 1.93 -3.48 -3.55
C ALA A 46 2.22 -2.01 -3.18
N LEU A 47 2.98 -1.29 -4.02
CA LEU A 47 3.24 0.14 -3.84
C LEU A 47 1.94 0.97 -3.88
N SER A 48 1.07 0.72 -4.86
CA SER A 48 -0.21 1.42 -5.00
C SER A 48 -1.15 1.18 -3.80
N LEU A 49 -1.21 -0.05 -3.29
CA LEU A 49 -1.97 -0.37 -2.07
C LEU A 49 -1.37 0.31 -0.83
N ALA A 50 -0.03 0.35 -0.73
CA ALA A 50 0.66 1.02 0.36
C ALA A 50 0.46 2.55 0.31
N GLU A 51 0.47 3.16 -0.88
CA GLU A 51 0.16 4.58 -1.10
C GLU A 51 -1.28 4.89 -0.67
N THR A 52 -2.23 4.04 -1.06
CA THR A 52 -3.64 4.13 -0.63
C THR A 52 -3.73 4.21 0.90
N LEU A 53 -3.04 3.31 1.62
CA LEU A 53 -3.02 3.29 3.09
C LEU A 53 -2.41 4.55 3.75
N THR A 54 -1.75 5.43 2.99
CA THR A 54 -1.23 6.70 3.53
C THR A 54 -2.28 7.81 3.53
N ALA A 55 -3.43 7.61 2.87
CA ALA A 55 -4.47 8.63 2.81
C ALA A 55 -5.07 8.88 4.20
N PRO A 56 -5.43 10.14 4.54
CA PRO A 56 -5.95 10.50 5.86
C PRO A 56 -7.18 9.70 6.29
N GLU A 57 -7.98 9.24 5.34
CA GLU A 57 -9.20 8.46 5.54
C GLU A 57 -8.92 7.09 6.16
N TYR A 58 -7.69 6.57 6.01
CA TYR A 58 -7.24 5.29 6.56
C TYR A 58 -6.36 5.45 7.80
N ALA A 59 -6.08 6.68 8.23
CA ALA A 59 -5.25 6.98 9.39
C ALA A 59 -6.04 6.81 10.71
N GLU A 60 -6.50 5.59 10.98
CA GLU A 60 -7.27 5.25 12.20
C GLU A 60 -6.49 5.49 13.49
N SER A 61 -5.15 5.52 13.41
CA SER A 61 -4.24 5.89 14.50
C SER A 61 -2.90 6.41 13.98
N ASP A 62 -2.16 7.14 14.82
CA ASP A 62 -0.79 7.57 14.52
C ASP A 62 0.16 6.39 14.21
N LEU A 63 -0.09 5.24 14.85
CA LEU A 63 0.64 4.01 14.57
C LEU A 63 0.37 3.52 13.15
N ILE A 64 -0.89 3.44 12.74
CA ILE A 64 -1.28 3.02 11.39
C ILE A 64 -0.69 3.98 10.35
N CYS A 65 -0.81 5.29 10.57
CA CYS A 65 -0.21 6.31 9.71
C CYS A 65 1.31 6.13 9.55
N SER A 66 2.02 5.90 10.67
CA SER A 66 3.47 5.69 10.66
C SER A 66 3.88 4.40 9.94
N VAL A 67 3.14 3.32 10.17
CA VAL A 67 3.38 2.02 9.52
C VAL A 67 3.11 2.10 8.02
N SER A 68 1.98 2.67 7.60
CA SER A 68 1.63 2.84 6.17
C SER A 68 2.69 3.62 5.42
N LYS A 69 3.20 4.73 5.99
CA LYS A 69 4.29 5.51 5.39
C LYS A 69 5.57 4.69 5.22
N ARG A 70 5.94 3.90 6.23
CA ARG A 70 7.14 3.05 6.16
C ARG A 70 6.99 1.97 5.09
N ILE A 71 5.84 1.29 5.04
CA ILE A 71 5.53 0.29 4.03
C ILE A 71 5.59 0.90 2.62
N HIS A 72 4.97 2.08 2.43
CA HIS A 72 5.02 2.80 1.16
C HIS A 72 6.45 3.09 0.71
N MET A 73 7.30 3.59 1.62
CA MET A 73 8.72 3.82 1.31
C MET A 73 9.46 2.53 0.92
N GLN A 74 9.20 1.41 1.62
CA GLN A 74 9.84 0.13 1.33
C GLN A 74 9.50 -0.37 -0.08
N TRP A 75 8.21 -0.37 -0.45
CA TRP A 75 7.80 -0.78 -1.78
C TRP A 75 8.30 0.16 -2.87
N ARG A 76 8.44 1.45 -2.57
CA ARG A 76 9.01 2.42 -3.51
C ARG A 76 10.45 2.07 -3.85
N PHE A 77 11.25 1.68 -2.85
CA PHE A 77 12.62 1.22 -3.11
C PHE A 77 12.65 -0.03 -3.98
N VAL A 78 11.80 -1.01 -3.70
CA VAL A 78 11.71 -2.24 -4.52
C VAL A 78 11.38 -1.91 -5.99
N VAL A 79 10.43 -1.01 -6.23
CA VAL A 79 10.07 -0.59 -7.60
C VAL A 79 11.23 0.15 -8.28
N GLN A 80 11.90 1.05 -7.56
CA GLN A 80 13.06 1.77 -8.07
C GLN A 80 14.22 0.83 -8.45
N ASP A 81 14.45 -0.22 -7.66
CA ASP A 81 15.48 -1.22 -7.96
C ASP A 81 15.18 -1.94 -9.28
N TYR A 82 13.92 -2.31 -9.52
CA TYR A 82 13.51 -2.87 -10.81
C TYR A 82 13.71 -1.90 -11.98
N GLU A 83 13.33 -0.63 -11.81
CA GLU A 83 13.49 0.40 -12.83
C GLU A 83 14.97 0.58 -13.19
N HIS A 84 15.85 0.62 -12.19
CA HIS A 84 17.29 0.71 -12.39
C HIS A 84 17.85 -0.52 -13.11
N LEU A 85 17.42 -1.73 -12.72
CA LEU A 85 17.84 -2.97 -13.38
C LEU A 85 17.42 -3.02 -14.86
N GLN A 86 16.19 -2.59 -15.19
CA GLN A 86 15.72 -2.56 -16.57
C GLN A 86 16.51 -1.58 -17.45
N ILE A 87 16.85 -0.41 -16.91
CA ILE A 87 17.71 0.56 -17.60
C ILE A 87 19.09 -0.05 -17.88
N SER A 88 19.68 -0.71 -16.87
CA SER A 88 21.00 -1.33 -17.01
C SER A 88 21.03 -2.47 -18.03
N ALA A 89 19.99 -3.31 -18.08
CA ALA A 89 19.87 -4.40 -19.06
C ALA A 89 19.71 -3.85 -20.49
N THR A 90 18.89 -2.81 -20.66
CA THR A 90 18.67 -2.17 -21.97
C THR A 90 19.97 -1.56 -22.52
N LEU A 91 20.79 -0.95 -21.66
CA LEU A 91 22.08 -0.40 -22.05
C LEU A 91 23.13 -1.48 -22.38
N ALA A 92 23.07 -2.64 -21.72
CA ALA A 92 23.96 -3.76 -21.99
C ALA A 92 23.68 -4.44 -23.35
N ASP A 93 22.41 -4.51 -23.77
CA ASP A 93 22.01 -5.08 -25.06
C ASP A 93 22.36 -4.20 -26.28
N MET A 94 22.78 -2.95 -26.06
CA MET A 94 23.17 -1.99 -27.11
C MET A 94 24.67 -2.05 -27.46
N HIS A 95 25.48 -2.86 -26.77
CA HIS A 95 26.93 -3.03 -26.98
C HIS A 95 27.25 -4.45 -27.48
#